data_AF-A0A223EGI8-F1
#
_entry.id   AF-A0A223EGI8-F1
#
_cell.length_a   1.000
_cell.length_b   1.000
_cell.length_c   1.000
_cell.angle_alpha   90.00
_cell.angle_beta   90.00
_cell.angle_gamma   90.00
#
_symmetry.space_group_name_H-M   'P 1'
#
loop_
_entity.id
_entity.type
_entity.pdbx_description
1 polymer ?
#
loop_
_entity_poly.entity_id
_entity_poly.type
_entity_poly.pdbx_seq_one_letter_code
_entity_poly.pdbx_strand_id
1 'polypeptide(L)'
;MYQDFIKIKTVKETKAYKGKINLLKEFNVCYTLDADVKWEKIKKGLSSKKEDVLQEVLKRMEHCEYFIVKSDSKHHIINTSLIRYIRIFDGNK
;
A
#
# COMPACT_ATOMS: atom_id res chain seq x y z
N MET A 1 33.45 -12.83 -12.56
CA MET A 1 34.49 -11.87 -12.12
C MET A 1 33.73 -10.65 -11.65
N TYR A 2 33.37 -10.47 -10.39
CA TYR A 2 34.13 -10.57 -9.15
C TYR A 2 33.54 -11.59 -8.15
N GLN A 3 34.44 -12.33 -7.49
CA GLN A 3 34.18 -13.07 -6.25
C GLN A 3 34.81 -12.25 -5.13
N ASP A 4 34.02 -11.81 -4.15
CA ASP A 4 34.57 -11.38 -2.87
C ASP A 4 34.07 -12.33 -1.77
N PHE A 5 35.03 -13.01 -1.18
CA PHE A 5 34.86 -13.94 -0.07
C PHE A 5 34.86 -13.16 1.25
N ILE A 6 33.79 -13.26 2.03
CA ILE A 6 33.81 -12.90 3.46
C ILE A 6 33.82 -14.18 4.28
N LYS A 7 34.87 -14.32 5.09
CA LYS A 7 35.21 -15.44 5.98
C LYS A 7 34.31 -15.40 7.24
N ILE A 8 33.85 -16.58 7.66
CA ILE A 8 32.77 -16.84 8.62
C ILE A 8 33.27 -16.80 10.08
N LYS A 9 32.44 -16.34 11.04
CA LYS A 9 32.25 -16.99 12.37
C LYS A 9 30.98 -16.51 13.11
N THR A 10 30.05 -17.48 13.33
CA THR A 10 29.08 -17.61 14.45
C THR A 10 27.96 -16.54 14.50
N VAL A 11 26.65 -16.79 14.36
CA VAL A 11 25.73 -17.89 14.73
C VAL A 11 24.50 -17.84 13.81
N LYS A 12 24.04 -19.04 13.38
CA LYS A 12 22.78 -19.38 12.69
C LYS A 12 22.58 -18.84 11.26
N GLU A 13 22.85 -19.77 10.35
CA GLU A 13 22.50 -19.77 8.94
C GLU A 13 21.01 -19.47 8.70
N THR A 14 20.76 -18.55 7.76
CA THR A 14 19.87 -18.85 6.61
C THR A 14 20.45 -18.17 5.37
N LYS A 15 21.17 -18.92 4.53
CA LYS A 15 21.38 -18.54 3.14
C LYS A 15 20.30 -19.22 2.31
N ALA A 16 19.43 -18.43 1.68
CA ALA A 16 18.62 -18.87 0.55
C ALA A 16 18.44 -17.69 -0.40
N TYR A 17 19.10 -17.74 -1.56
CA TYR A 17 18.69 -16.92 -2.69
C TYR A 17 17.31 -17.43 -3.13
N LYS A 18 16.26 -16.63 -2.94
CA LYS A 18 14.90 -16.98 -3.35
C LYS A 18 14.22 -15.71 -3.83
N GLY A 19 13.67 -15.74 -5.04
CA GLY A 19 13.16 -14.59 -5.78
C GLY A 19 12.39 -13.61 -4.90
N LYS A 20 12.63 -12.31 -5.13
CA LYS A 20 12.02 -11.14 -4.48
C LYS A 20 10.62 -11.47 -3.94
N ILE A 21 10.54 -11.92 -2.69
CA ILE A 21 9.26 -12.09 -2.01
C ILE A 21 8.79 -10.67 -1.80
N ASN A 22 7.80 -10.23 -2.58
CA ASN A 22 7.09 -8.99 -2.29
C ASN A 22 6.33 -9.22 -0.98
N LEU A 23 7.04 -9.06 0.15
CA LEU A 23 6.49 -8.94 1.49
C LEU A 23 5.81 -7.56 1.57
N LEU A 24 4.76 -7.41 0.75
CA LEU A 24 3.92 -6.24 0.73
C LEU A 24 2.59 -6.63 1.34
N LYS A 25 2.17 -5.83 2.30
CA LYS A 25 0.85 -5.89 2.90
C LYS A 25 -0.11 -5.10 2.03
N GLU A 26 -1.27 -5.68 1.74
CA GLU A 26 -2.32 -5.03 0.98
C GLU A 26 -3.33 -4.37 1.93
N PHE A 27 -3.73 -3.15 1.59
CA PHE A 27 -4.79 -2.40 2.24
C PHE A 27 -5.85 -2.07 1.22
N ASN A 28 -7.12 -2.23 1.61
CA ASN A 28 -8.26 -1.79 0.83
C ASN A 28 -8.77 -0.47 1.40
N VAL A 29 -8.69 0.60 0.63
CA VAL A 29 -9.22 1.92 0.99
C VAL A 29 -10.59 2.08 0.34
N CYS A 30 -11.58 2.43 1.15
CA CYS A 30 -12.95 2.70 0.74
C CYS A 30 -13.24 4.20 0.89
N TYR A 31 -13.62 4.82 -0.22
CA TYR A 31 -14.04 6.21 -0.31
C TYR A 31 -15.55 6.24 -0.47
N THR A 32 -16.26 6.78 0.52
CA THR A 32 -17.70 7.00 0.44
C THR A 32 -17.96 8.42 -0.04
N LEU A 33 -18.61 8.55 -1.19
CA LEU A 33 -19.10 9.80 -1.75
C LEU A 33 -20.62 9.89 -1.53
N ASP A 34 -21.22 11.05 -1.81
CA ASP A 34 -22.67 11.24 -1.63
C ASP A 34 -23.53 10.26 -2.43
N ALA A 35 -23.08 9.88 -3.64
CA ALA A 35 -23.85 9.03 -4.55
C ALA A 35 -23.16 7.71 -4.91
N ASP A 36 -21.97 7.44 -4.37
CA ASP A 36 -21.12 6.35 -4.87
C ASP A 36 -20.10 5.87 -3.82
N VAL A 37 -19.58 4.66 -4.00
CA VAL A 37 -18.51 4.08 -3.18
C VAL A 37 -17.38 3.60 -4.10
N LYS A 38 -16.16 4.09 -3.84
CA LYS A 38 -14.96 3.71 -4.61
C LYS A 38 -13.95 2.97 -3.74
N TRP A 39 -13.26 2.02 -4.36
CA TRP A 39 -12.26 1.20 -3.70
C TRP A 39 -10.90 1.33 -4.38
N GLU A 40 -9.85 1.34 -3.56
CA GLU A 40 -8.46 1.36 -3.99
C GLU A 40 -7.67 0.29 -3.23
N LYS A 41 -6.81 -0.43 -3.95
CA LYS A 41 -5.83 -1.34 -3.34
C LYS A 41 -4.47 -0.66 -3.24
N ILE A 42 -3.98 -0.53 -2.02
CA ILE A 42 -2.66 0.05 -1.72
C ILE A 42 -1.77 -1.05 -1.15
N LYS A 43 -0.61 -1.27 -1.79
CA LYS A 43 0.41 -2.21 -1.32
C LYS A 43 1.54 -1.45 -0.62
N LYS A 44 1.83 -1.79 0.63
CA LYS A 44 2.88 -1.17 1.45
C LYS A 44 3.76 -2.23 2.10
N GLY A 45 4.89 -1.83 2.68
CA GLY A 45 5.75 -2.76 3.42
C GLY A 45 5.01 -3.39 4.60
N LEU A 46 5.39 -4.61 5.01
CA LEU A 46 4.70 -5.35 6.08
C LEU A 46 4.54 -4.60 7.41
N SER A 47 5.49 -3.73 7.76
CA SER A 47 5.47 -2.94 8.99
C SER A 47 4.47 -1.79 8.96
N SER A 48 3.87 -1.49 7.80
CA SER A 48 2.93 -0.38 7.64
C SER A 48 1.63 -0.68 8.36
N LYS A 49 1.07 0.36 8.98
CA LYS A 49 -0.22 0.32 9.68
C LYS A 49 -1.29 1.03 8.86
N LYS A 50 -2.54 0.91 9.30
CA LYS A 50 -3.68 1.58 8.64
C LYS A 50 -3.54 3.10 8.74
N GLU A 51 -2.98 3.59 9.84
CA GLU A 51 -2.76 5.01 10.11
C GLU A 51 -1.77 5.61 9.10
N ASP A 52 -0.72 4.88 8.72
CA ASP A 52 0.24 5.33 7.71
C ASP A 52 -0.45 5.51 6.34
N VAL A 53 -1.32 4.56 5.98
CA VAL A 53 -2.11 4.63 4.74
C VAL A 53 -3.11 5.78 4.80
N LEU A 54 -3.76 6.00 5.94
CA LEU A 54 -4.68 7.13 6.13
C LEU A 54 -3.97 8.47 5.93
N GLN A 55 -2.80 8.64 6.55
CA GLN A 55 -2.01 9.87 6.43
C GLN A 55 -1.60 10.15 4.99
N GLU A 56 -1.24 9.12 4.23
CA GLU A 56 -0.94 9.28 2.80
C GLU A 56 -2.16 9.68 1.98
N VAL A 57 -3.32 9.06 2.22
CA VAL A 57 -4.58 9.41 1.55
C VAL A 57 -4.97 10.86 1.86
N LEU A 58 -4.90 11.27 3.12
CA LEU A 58 -5.19 12.65 3.53
C LEU A 58 -4.24 13.66 2.89
N LYS A 59 -2.93 13.36 2.85
CA LYS A 59 -1.96 14.20 2.14
C LYS A 59 -2.27 14.30 0.64
N ARG A 60 -2.65 13.20 -0.02
CA ARG A 60 -3.09 13.24 -1.44
C ARG A 60 -4.29 14.16 -1.61
N MET A 61 -5.24 14.12 -0.68
CA MET A 61 -6.44 14.97 -0.73
C MET A 61 -6.17 16.45 -0.48
N GLU A 62 -5.20 16.75 0.38
CA GLU A 62 -4.79 18.12 0.67
C GLU A 62 -4.12 18.79 -0.55
N HIS A 63 -3.30 18.03 -1.28
CA HIS A 63 -2.52 18.57 -2.40
C HIS A 63 -3.22 18.50 -3.76
N CYS A 64 -4.28 17.69 -3.90
CA CYS A 64 -4.94 17.45 -5.17
C CYS A 64 -6.46 17.51 -5.03
N GLU A 65 -7.11 18.34 -5.85
CA GLU A 65 -8.58 18.40 -5.95
C GLU A 65 -9.17 17.13 -6.59
N TYR A 66 -8.40 16.48 -7.46
CA TYR A 66 -8.75 15.22 -8.10
C TYR A 66 -7.61 14.23 -8.02
N PHE A 67 -7.91 12.96 -7.76
CA PHE A 67 -6.92 11.89 -7.86
C PHE A 67 -7.50 10.62 -8.47
N ILE A 68 -6.62 9.86 -9.13
CA ILE A 68 -6.96 8.57 -9.72
C ILE A 68 -6.82 7.50 -8.64
N VAL A 69 -7.87 6.71 -8.45
CA VAL A 69 -7.85 5.47 -7.69
C VAL A 69 -7.87 4.27 -8.61
N LYS A 70 -7.06 3.26 -8.27
CA LYS A 70 -7.01 2.00 -9.01
C LYS A 70 -7.83 0.94 -8.29
N SER A 71 -8.94 0.53 -8.91
CA SER A 71 -9.67 -0.68 -8.52
C SER A 71 -9.18 -1.87 -9.36
N ASP A 72 -9.62 -3.08 -9.01
CA ASP A 72 -9.24 -4.31 -9.73
C ASP A 72 -9.60 -4.31 -11.22
N SER A 73 -10.68 -3.61 -11.60
CA SER A 73 -11.22 -3.66 -12.96
C SER A 73 -11.11 -2.34 -13.72
N LYS A 74 -11.07 -1.20 -13.01
CA LYS A 74 -11.09 0.14 -13.62
C LYS A 74 -10.33 1.17 -12.79
N HIS A 75 -9.83 2.19 -13.46
CA HIS A 75 -9.38 3.42 -12.82
C HIS A 75 -10.55 4.38 -12.68
N HIS A 76 -10.66 5.04 -11.53
CA HIS A 76 -11.67 6.07 -11.28
C HIS A 76 -10.98 7.39 -10.92
N ILE A 77 -11.54 8.51 -11.36
CA ILE A 77 -11.14 9.84 -10.90
C ILE A 77 -12.10 10.23 -9.78
N ILE A 78 -11.56 10.60 -8.63
CA ILE A 78 -12.33 11.07 -7.47
C ILE A 78 -12.05 12.55 -7.27
N ASN A 79 -13.11 13.36 -7.16
CA ASN A 79 -13.02 14.72 -6.62
C ASN A 79 -13.00 14.63 -5.08
N THR A 80 -12.01 15.26 -4.47
CA THR A 80 -11.78 15.16 -3.01
C THR A 80 -12.86 15.85 -2.18
N SER A 81 -13.49 16.89 -2.72
CA SER A 81 -14.60 17.61 -2.07
C SER A 81 -15.87 16.76 -1.92
N LEU A 82 -16.01 15.69 -2.72
CA LEU A 82 -17.16 14.78 -2.67
C LEU A 82 -16.97 13.62 -1.67
N ILE A 83 -15.77 13.45 -1.12
CA ILE A 83 -15.48 12.38 -0.16
C ILE A 83 -16.07 12.75 1.20
N ARG A 84 -16.94 11.89 1.73
CA ARG A 84 -17.55 12.05 3.06
C ARG A 84 -16.86 11.21 4.12
N TYR A 85 -16.48 9.98 3.76
CA TYR A 85 -15.84 9.06 4.68
C TYR A 85 -14.75 8.25 3.99
N ILE A 86 -13.69 7.97 4.75
CA ILE A 86 -12.59 7.11 4.34
C ILE A 86 -12.50 5.96 5.34
N ARG A 87 -12.45 4.73 4.86
CA ARG A 87 -12.21 3.54 5.68
C ARG A 87 -11.09 2.70 5.10
N ILE A 88 -10.25 2.15 5.98
CA ILE A 88 -9.10 1.33 5.59
C ILE A 88 -9.25 -0.06 6.20
N PHE A 89 -9.24 -1.06 5.33
CA PHE A 89 -9.31 -2.46 5.68
C PHE A 89 -7.95 -3.11 5.47
N ASP A 90 -7.57 -3.97 6.41
CA ASP A 90 -6.41 -4.83 6.25
C ASP A 90 -6.76 -5.94 5.27
N GLY A 91 -5.91 -6.22 4.29
CA GLY A 91 -6.09 -7.32 3.35
C GLY A 91 -5.87 -8.69 3.97
N ASN A 92 -5.29 -8.76 5.18
CA ASN A 92 -5.13 -9.99 5.93
C ASN A 92 -6.44 -10.31 6.68
N LYS A 93 -7.29 -11.12 6.06
CA LYS A 93 -8.31 -11.92 6.77
C LYS A 93 -7.73 -13.26 7.18
#